data_AF-A0A7S8MZL0-F1
#
_entry.id   AF-A0A7S8MZL0-F1
#
_cell.length_a   1.000
_cell.length_b   1.000
_cell.length_c   1.000
_cell.angle_alpha   90.00
_cell.angle_beta   90.00
_cell.angle_gamma   90.00
#
_symmetry.space_group_name_H-M   'P 1'
#
loop_
_entity.id
_entity.type
_entity.pdbx_description
1 polymer ?
#
loop_
_entity_poly.entity_id
_entity_poly.type
_entity_poly.pdbx_seq_one_letter_code
_entity_poly.pdbx_strand_id
1 'polypeptide(L)'
;MTIVLSLDRGAKVPPSTLQNRLRIAREWRGLEQADLSRELGVGRSTVSNYERGVTIPGKLVINAWAVACDVDVEWLRTGQTEDPRPGPGEGLSAGSKSPAGETSLYHP
;
A
#
# COMPACT_ATOMS: atom_id res chain seq x y z
N MET A 1 31.41 26.53 17.44
CA MET A 1 31.72 25.21 16.82
C MET A 1 30.46 24.37 16.94
N THR A 2 29.59 24.44 15.93
CA THR A 2 28.25 23.83 15.97
C THR A 2 28.29 22.51 15.20
N ILE A 3 28.05 21.40 15.89
CA ILE A 3 28.02 20.07 15.29
C ILE A 3 26.60 19.85 14.75
N VAL A 4 26.44 19.83 13.43
CA VAL A 4 25.21 19.32 12.78
C VAL A 4 25.27 17.79 12.81
N LEU A 5 24.66 17.18 13.81
CA LEU A 5 24.46 15.72 13.85
C LEU A 5 23.38 15.36 12.84
N SER A 6 23.79 15.11 11.59
CA SER A 6 22.96 14.48 10.58
C SER A 6 22.74 13.03 11.00
N LEU A 7 21.63 12.75 11.68
CA LEU A 7 21.18 11.39 12.00
C LEU A 7 20.53 10.77 10.78
N ASP A 8 21.30 10.54 9.71
CA ASP A 8 20.87 9.63 8.64
C ASP A 8 21.17 8.19 9.06
N ARG A 9 20.58 7.76 10.19
CA ARG A 9 20.43 6.34 10.45
C ARG A 9 19.25 5.91 9.60
N GLY A 10 19.51 5.57 8.33
CA GLY A 10 18.51 5.03 7.42
C GLY A 10 17.72 3.93 8.14
N ALA A 11 16.54 4.30 8.63
CA ALA A 11 15.73 3.42 9.44
C ALA A 11 15.25 2.30 8.53
N LYS A 12 15.62 1.06 8.85
CA LYS A 12 15.16 -0.10 8.09
C LYS A 12 13.66 -0.25 8.35
N VAL A 13 12.84 0.12 7.37
CA VAL A 13 11.41 -0.17 7.41
C VAL A 13 11.26 -1.67 7.18
N PRO A 14 10.72 -2.43 8.15
CA PRO A 14 10.48 -3.85 7.93
C PRO A 14 9.47 -4.01 6.77
N PRO A 15 9.62 -5.04 5.92
CA PRO A 15 8.67 -5.28 4.84
C PRO A 15 7.27 -5.46 5.44
N SER A 16 6.33 -4.61 5.03
CA SER A 16 4.92 -4.78 5.38
C SER A 16 4.27 -5.77 4.41
N THR A 17 3.48 -6.70 4.93
CA THR A 17 2.70 -7.62 4.11
C THR A 17 1.35 -6.99 3.75
N LEU A 18 0.71 -7.45 2.66
CA LEU A 18 -0.61 -6.96 2.26
C LEU A 18 -1.64 -7.10 3.39
N GLN A 19 -1.69 -8.24 4.07
CA GLN A 19 -2.64 -8.47 5.16
C GLN A 19 -2.47 -7.49 6.33
N ASN A 20 -1.22 -7.09 6.64
CA ASN A 20 -0.97 -6.09 7.67
C ASN A 20 -1.44 -4.71 7.22
N ARG A 21 -1.21 -4.34 5.96
CA ARG A 21 -1.68 -3.05 5.42
C ARG A 21 -3.21 -2.96 5.37
N LEU A 22 -3.90 -4.05 5.01
CA LEU A 22 -5.37 -4.11 5.05
C LEU A 22 -5.91 -3.83 6.45
N ARG A 23 -5.29 -4.46 7.46
CA ARG A 23 -5.63 -4.24 8.87
C ARG A 23 -5.34 -2.80 9.31
N ILE A 24 -4.16 -2.28 8.98
CA ILE A 24 -3.75 -0.90 9.29
C ILE A 24 -4.73 0.10 8.67
N ALA A 25 -5.11 -0.07 7.41
CA ALA A 25 -6.06 0.81 6.72
C ALA A 25 -7.41 0.85 7.45
N ARG A 26 -7.93 -0.33 7.84
CA ARG A 26 -9.19 -0.42 8.58
C ARG A 26 -9.10 0.26 9.94
N GLU A 27 -8.05 -0.04 10.70
CA GLU A 27 -7.84 0.53 12.05
C GLU A 27 -7.57 2.04 11.99
N TRP A 28 -6.88 2.52 10.95
CA TRP A 28 -6.67 3.94 10.66
C TRP A 28 -7.99 4.69 10.47
N ARG A 29 -8.97 4.06 9.79
CA ARG A 29 -10.32 4.59 9.63
C ARG A 29 -11.19 4.43 10.88
N GLY A 30 -10.70 3.75 11.93
CA GLY A 30 -11.45 3.49 13.16
C GLY A 30 -12.58 2.47 13.01
N LEU A 31 -12.51 1.59 12.00
CA LEU A 31 -13.56 0.61 11.71
C LEU A 31 -13.29 -0.73 12.42
N GLU A 32 -14.32 -1.37 12.94
CA GLU A 32 -14.25 -2.78 13.31
C GLU A 32 -14.33 -3.66 12.05
N GLN A 33 -13.90 -4.93 12.14
CA GLN A 33 -14.04 -5.86 11.01
C GLN A 33 -15.49 -6.03 10.55
N ALA A 34 -16.45 -5.90 11.47
CA ALA A 34 -17.87 -5.97 11.16
C ALA A 34 -18.36 -4.75 10.36
N ASP A 35 -17.81 -3.56 10.63
CA ASP A 35 -18.16 -2.34 9.91
C ASP A 35 -17.69 -2.42 8.47
N LEU A 36 -16.41 -2.74 8.29
CA LEU A 36 -15.84 -2.90 6.96
C LEU A 36 -16.52 -4.03 6.17
N SER A 37 -16.93 -5.11 6.84
CA SER A 37 -17.66 -6.18 6.16
C SER A 37 -19.00 -5.70 5.57
N ARG A 38 -19.71 -4.81 6.29
CA ARG A 38 -20.96 -4.19 5.78
C ARG A 38 -20.68 -3.24 4.63
N GLU A 39 -19.63 -2.42 4.73
CA GLU A 39 -19.27 -1.49 3.65
C GLU A 39 -18.85 -2.20 2.37
N LEU A 40 -18.11 -3.31 2.48
CA LEU A 40 -17.65 -4.09 1.34
C LEU A 40 -18.69 -5.10 0.82
N GLY A 41 -19.78 -5.32 1.54
CA GLY A 41 -20.79 -6.32 1.18
C GLY A 41 -20.28 -7.77 1.22
N VAL A 42 -19.32 -8.05 2.11
CA VAL A 42 -18.72 -9.40 2.29
C VAL A 42 -18.94 -9.91 3.72
N GLY A 43 -18.70 -11.21 3.95
CA GLY A 43 -18.77 -11.77 5.30
C GLY A 43 -17.64 -11.24 6.21
N ARG A 44 -17.92 -11.08 7.51
CA ARG A 44 -16.89 -10.74 8.52
C ARG A 44 -15.72 -11.74 8.54
N SER A 45 -15.99 -13.03 8.33
CA SER A 45 -14.97 -14.08 8.22
C SER A 45 -14.05 -13.85 7.01
N THR A 46 -14.58 -13.32 5.91
CA THR A 46 -13.80 -12.96 4.71
C THR A 46 -12.82 -11.83 5.02
N VAL A 47 -13.27 -10.76 5.69
CA VAL A 47 -12.39 -9.67 6.17
C VAL A 47 -11.28 -10.22 7.06
N SER A 48 -11.62 -11.06 8.04
CA SER A 48 -10.65 -11.68 8.95
C SER A 48 -9.65 -12.58 8.23
N ASN A 49 -10.11 -13.37 7.24
CA ASN A 49 -9.23 -14.22 6.43
C ASN A 49 -8.23 -13.40 5.60
N TYR A 50 -8.66 -12.26 5.05
CA TYR A 50 -7.76 -11.34 4.35
C TYR A 50 -6.72 -10.72 5.29
N GLU A 51 -7.13 -10.25 6.47
CA GLU A 51 -6.20 -9.65 7.47
C GLU A 51 -5.25 -10.65 8.10
N ARG A 52 -5.60 -11.95 8.09
CA ARG A 52 -4.72 -13.04 8.51
C ARG A 52 -3.84 -13.59 7.39
N GLY A 53 -4.09 -13.20 6.14
CA GLY A 53 -3.40 -13.75 4.97
C GLY A 53 -3.80 -15.20 4.63
N VAL A 54 -4.93 -15.70 5.13
CA VAL A 54 -5.48 -17.02 4.77
C VAL A 54 -5.92 -17.05 3.31
N THR A 55 -6.44 -15.92 2.83
CA THR A 55 -6.86 -15.73 1.46
C THR A 55 -6.29 -14.41 0.98
N ILE A 56 -5.89 -14.34 -0.29
CA ILE A 56 -5.43 -13.09 -0.90
C ILE A 56 -6.63 -12.44 -1.60
N PRO A 57 -7.00 -11.19 -1.26
CA PRO A 57 -8.09 -10.50 -1.94
C PRO A 57 -7.73 -10.20 -3.40
N GLY A 58 -8.72 -10.32 -4.29
CA GLY A 58 -8.56 -9.91 -5.68
C GLY A 58 -8.48 -8.39 -5.84
N LYS A 59 -8.05 -7.93 -7.02
CA LYS A 59 -7.89 -6.50 -7.35
C LYS A 59 -9.12 -5.65 -7.02
N LEU A 60 -10.32 -6.15 -7.34
CA LEU A 60 -11.57 -5.42 -7.07
C LEU A 60 -11.78 -5.18 -5.57
N VAL A 61 -11.50 -6.19 -4.74
CA VAL A 61 -11.62 -6.09 -3.28
C VAL A 61 -10.58 -5.12 -2.73
N ILE A 62 -9.33 -5.17 -3.23
CA ILE A 62 -8.28 -4.23 -2.81
C ILE A 62 -8.69 -2.77 -3.10
N ASN A 63 -9.24 -2.51 -4.30
CA ASN A 63 -9.72 -1.17 -4.66
C ASN A 63 -10.89 -0.73 -3.76
N ALA A 64 -11.86 -1.60 -3.52
CA ALA A 64 -12.99 -1.30 -2.64
C ALA A 64 -12.53 -1.04 -1.19
N TRP A 65 -11.53 -1.79 -0.71
CA TRP A 65 -10.93 -1.62 0.60
C TRP A 65 -10.24 -0.26 0.74
N ALA A 66 -9.47 0.14 -0.28
CA ALA A 66 -8.79 1.43 -0.31
C ALA A 66 -9.80 2.59 -0.23
N VAL A 67 -10.89 2.50 -1.00
CA VAL A 67 -11.98 3.49 -0.96
C VAL A 67 -12.69 3.52 0.40
N ALA A 68 -13.06 2.37 0.94
CA ALA A 68 -13.75 2.26 2.23
C ALA A 68 -12.91 2.82 3.39
N CYS A 69 -11.61 2.53 3.39
CA CYS A 69 -10.69 2.97 4.44
C CYS A 69 -10.11 4.38 4.20
N ASP A 70 -10.41 5.01 3.06
CA ASP A 70 -9.87 6.32 2.66
C ASP A 70 -8.33 6.36 2.66
N VAL A 71 -7.73 5.37 1.98
CA VAL A 71 -6.27 5.22 1.83
C VAL A 71 -5.89 5.08 0.37
N ASP A 72 -4.65 5.41 0.05
CA ASP A 72 -4.10 5.22 -1.29
C ASP A 72 -4.01 3.71 -1.66
N VAL A 73 -4.47 3.38 -2.87
CA VAL A 73 -4.53 1.99 -3.36
C VAL A 73 -3.14 1.44 -3.72
N GLU A 74 -2.22 2.30 -4.17
CA GLU A 74 -0.83 1.91 -4.46
C GLU A 74 -0.10 1.56 -3.17
N TRP A 75 -0.27 2.37 -2.12
CA TRP A 75 0.22 2.07 -0.79
C TRP A 75 -0.38 0.76 -0.26
N LEU A 76 -1.69 0.56 -0.39
CA LEU A 76 -2.32 -0.67 0.09
C LEU A 76 -1.75 -1.91 -0.61
N ARG A 77 -1.50 -1.82 -1.92
CA ARG A 77 -0.98 -2.94 -2.71
C ARG A 77 0.52 -3.18 -2.51
N THR A 78 1.33 -2.12 -2.44
CA THR A 78 2.79 -2.22 -2.53
C THR A 78 3.50 -1.90 -1.21
N GLY A 79 2.86 -1.17 -0.31
CA GLY A 79 3.46 -0.60 0.90
C GLY A 79 4.35 0.61 0.64
N GLN A 80 4.41 1.11 -0.60
CA GLN A 80 5.14 2.31 -0.97
C GLN A 80 4.15 3.48 -0.99
N THR A 81 4.49 4.59 -0.33
CA THR A 81 3.82 5.88 -0.57
C THR A 81 4.61 6.60 -1.65
N GLU A 82 3.94 7.14 -2.67
CA GLU A 82 4.55 8.26 -3.38
C GLU A 82 4.68 9.39 -2.36
N ASP A 83 5.88 9.94 -2.19
CA ASP A 83 6.17 11.01 -1.24
C ASP A 83 5.46 12.28 -1.75
N PRO A 84 4.33 12.73 -1.16
CA PRO A 84 3.60 13.88 -1.67
C PRO A 84 4.26 15.14 -1.12
N ARG A 85 5.50 15.42 -1.52
CA ARG A 85 6.12 16.73 -1.33
C ARG A 85 6.08 17.46 -2.67
N PRO A 86 5.06 18.30 -2.94
CA PRO A 86 5.23 19.35 -3.91
C PRO A 86 6.24 20.34 -3.30
N GLY A 87 7.50 20.26 -3.75
CA GLY A 87 8.41 21.39 -3.55
C GLY A 87 7.79 22.64 -4.19
N PRO A 88 7.93 23.83 -3.59
CA PRO A 88 7.45 25.05 -4.22
C PRO A 88 8.37 25.37 -5.40
N GLY A 89 8.02 24.87 -6.58
CA GLY A 89 8.78 25.09 -7.81
C GLY A 89 8.36 24.11 -8.89
N GLU A 90 7.87 24.64 -9.99
CA GLU A 90 7.36 23.94 -11.16
C GLU A 90 8.32 22.89 -11.76
N GLY A 91 7.75 21.78 -12.24
CA GLY A 91 8.13 21.17 -13.51
C GLY A 91 9.23 20.09 -13.54
N LEU A 92 8.98 19.09 -14.41
CA LEU A 92 9.92 18.16 -15.06
C LEU A 92 10.17 16.78 -14.39
N SER A 93 9.34 15.82 -14.81
CA SER A 93 9.69 14.45 -15.27
C SER A 93 11.04 13.84 -14.83
N ALA A 94 10.98 12.80 -14.01
CA ALA A 94 11.77 11.56 -14.14
C ALA A 94 11.05 10.49 -13.29
N GLY A 95 10.47 9.42 -13.83
CA GLY A 95 11.14 8.48 -14.71
C GLY A 95 12.00 7.49 -13.91
N SER A 96 11.43 6.74 -12.97
CA SER A 96 12.07 5.54 -12.40
C SER A 96 11.36 4.27 -12.86
N LYS A 97 11.45 3.97 -14.15
CA LYS A 97 11.54 2.59 -14.59
C LYS A 97 13.00 2.18 -14.49
N SER A 98 13.30 1.06 -13.83
CA SER A 98 14.54 0.30 -13.99
C SER A 98 14.49 -1.02 -13.21
N PRO A 99 15.23 -2.08 -13.62
CA PRO A 99 15.13 -2.76 -14.91
C PRO A 99 15.12 -4.32 -14.74
N ALA A 100 15.26 -5.03 -15.88
CA ALA A 100 15.46 -6.48 -16.07
C ALA A 100 14.20 -7.34 -15.93
N GLY A 101 13.68 -7.97 -16.99
CA GLY A 101 14.28 -9.04 -17.82
C GLY A 101 13.37 -10.26 -17.57
N GLU A 102 12.76 -10.94 -18.54
CA GLU A 102 13.41 -11.70 -19.60
C GLU A 102 12.32 -12.26 -20.54
N THR A 103 12.57 -12.10 -21.84
CA THR A 103 12.30 -13.00 -22.97
C THR A 103 11.11 -13.98 -22.94
N SER A 104 10.16 -13.82 -23.87
CA SER A 104 9.68 -14.98 -24.63
C SER A 104 9.22 -14.59 -26.03
N LEU A 105 9.83 -15.25 -27.00
CA LEU A 105 9.66 -15.15 -28.44
C LEU A 105 8.23 -15.51 -28.88
N TYR A 106 7.65 -14.68 -29.74
CA TYR A 106 6.83 -15.18 -30.85
C TYR A 106 6.95 -14.20 -32.02
N HIS A 107 7.61 -14.66 -33.08
CA HIS A 107 7.52 -14.12 -34.44
C HIS A 107 6.43 -14.93 -35.18
N PRO A 108 5.82 -14.34 -36.24
CA PRO A 108 4.43 -14.57 -36.65
C PRO A 108 4.05 -15.98 -37.08
#